data_AF-A0A7K4AAY5-F1
#
_entry.id   AF-A0A7K4AAY5-F1
#
_cell.length_a   1.000
_cell.length_b   1.000
_cell.length_c   1.000
_cell.angle_alpha   90.00
_cell.angle_beta   90.00
_cell.angle_gamma   90.00
#
_symmetry.space_group_name_H-M   'P 1'
#
loop_
_entity.id
_entity.type
_entity.pdbx_description
1 polymer ?
#
loop_
_entity_poly.entity_id
_entity_poly.type
_entity_poly.pdbx_seq_one_letter_code
_entity_poly.pdbx_strand_id
1 'polypeptide(L)'
;MRVAIIPGDGIGPEVISAAVQAIEAVSADIEFEEAKMGLDSFKHTGSYLPNQTIELLQEVPAALFGAITSPLSYDPSYRSPLLHIRRKF
;
A
#
# COMPACT_ATOMS: atom_id res chain seq x y z
N MET A 1 -5.93 -17.04 -4.40
CA MET A 1 -4.78 -16.56 -3.59
C MET A 1 -5.03 -15.09 -3.27
N ARG A 2 -5.04 -14.70 -1.99
CA ARG A 2 -5.22 -13.28 -1.60
C ARG A 2 -3.91 -12.51 -1.75
N VAL A 3 -3.95 -11.31 -2.31
CA VAL A 3 -2.80 -10.40 -2.44
C VAL A 3 -3.24 -9.01 -2.02
N ALA A 4 -2.48 -8.37 -1.13
CA ALA A 4 -2.75 -6.99 -0.78
C ALA A 4 -2.28 -6.05 -1.90
N ILE A 5 -3.07 -5.05 -2.25
CA ILE A 5 -2.64 -3.94 -3.11
C ILE A 5 -2.58 -2.66 -2.31
N ILE A 6 -1.50 -1.90 -2.48
CA ILE A 6 -1.28 -0.62 -1.81
C ILE A 6 -1.02 0.43 -2.90
N PRO A 7 -2.09 1.06 -3.45
CA PRO A 7 -1.98 2.10 -4.47
C PRO A 7 -1.04 3.23 -4.05
N GLY A 8 -1.25 3.75 -2.84
CA GLY A 8 -0.49 4.85 -2.27
C GLY A 8 -0.75 6.18 -2.98
N ASP A 9 0.31 6.97 -3.18
CA ASP A 9 0.23 8.37 -3.63
C ASP A 9 0.79 8.58 -5.05
N GLY A 10 0.53 9.77 -5.61
CA GLY A 10 1.09 10.20 -6.89
C GLY A 10 0.62 9.30 -8.03
N ILE A 11 1.57 8.75 -8.79
CA ILE A 11 1.29 7.82 -9.89
C ILE A 11 0.88 6.42 -9.42
N GLY A 12 1.00 6.13 -8.12
CA GLY A 12 0.76 4.82 -7.52
C GLY A 12 -0.58 4.18 -7.93
N PRO A 13 -1.73 4.88 -7.78
CA PRO A 13 -3.03 4.36 -8.20
C PRO A 13 -3.12 3.98 -9.68
N GLU A 14 -2.54 4.78 -10.57
CA GLU A 14 -2.56 4.51 -12.01
C GLU A 14 -1.76 3.25 -12.35
N VAL A 15 -0.54 3.13 -11.82
CA VAL A 15 0.34 1.98 -12.12
C VAL A 15 -0.13 0.70 -11.44
N ILE A 16 -0.73 0.78 -10.24
CA ILE A 16 -1.32 -0.36 -9.55
C ILE A 16 -2.55 -0.86 -10.28
N SER A 17 -3.43 0.04 -10.75
CA SER A 17 -4.59 -0.36 -11.56
C SER A 17 -4.16 -1.09 -12.84
N ALA A 18 -3.16 -0.57 -13.56
CA ALA A 18 -2.63 -1.22 -14.75
C ALA A 18 -1.99 -2.59 -14.44
N ALA A 19 -1.26 -2.71 -13.33
CA ALA A 19 -0.66 -3.97 -12.90
C ALA A 19 -1.72 -5.02 -12.53
N VAL A 20 -2.79 -4.63 -11.83
CA VAL A 20 -3.93 -5.52 -11.52
C VAL A 20 -4.55 -6.04 -12.81
N GLN A 21 -4.87 -5.18 -13.78
CA GLN A 21 -5.42 -5.59 -15.07
C GLN A 21 -4.50 -6.58 -15.82
N ALA A 22 -3.19 -6.33 -15.80
CA ALA A 22 -2.22 -7.23 -16.43
C ALA A 22 -2.14 -8.59 -15.73
N ILE A 23 -2.26 -8.62 -14.40
CA ILE A 23 -2.27 -9.87 -13.62
C ILE A 23 -3.57 -10.65 -13.84
N GLU A 24 -4.72 -9.98 -13.83
CA GLU A 24 -6.04 -10.59 -14.09
C GLU A 24 -6.11 -11.23 -15.49
N ALA A 25 -5.43 -10.64 -16.48
CA ALA A 25 -5.35 -11.19 -17.83
C ALA A 25 -4.56 -12.53 -17.90
N VAL A 26 -3.69 -12.81 -16.94
CA VAL A 26 -2.90 -14.05 -16.90
C VAL A 26 -3.38 -15.05 -15.84
N SER A 27 -4.08 -14.59 -14.80
CA SER A 27 -4.60 -15.43 -13.73
C SER A 27 -5.85 -14.81 -13.09
N ALA A 28 -6.96 -15.55 -13.14
CA ALA A 28 -8.23 -15.16 -12.51
C ALA A 28 -8.34 -15.62 -11.04
N ASP A 29 -7.40 -16.43 -10.54
CA ASP A 29 -7.46 -17.02 -9.20
C ASP A 29 -6.86 -16.12 -8.11
N ILE A 30 -6.48 -14.89 -8.46
CA ILE A 30 -5.91 -13.89 -7.54
C ILE A 30 -7.02 -12.95 -7.09
N GLU A 31 -7.22 -12.88 -5.79
CA GLU A 31 -8.14 -11.95 -5.15
C GLU A 31 -7.32 -10.80 -4.58
N PHE A 32 -7.60 -9.57 -5.03
CA PHE A 32 -6.92 -8.38 -4.57
C PHE A 32 -7.69 -7.69 -3.45
N GLU A 33 -6.98 -7.33 -2.39
CA GLU A 33 -7.55 -6.58 -1.26
C GLU A 33 -6.78 -5.27 -1.06
N GLU A 34 -7.49 -4.15 -1.06
CA GLU A 34 -6.86 -2.83 -1.00
C GLU A 34 -6.50 -2.44 0.44
N ALA A 35 -5.27 -1.97 0.62
CA ALA A 35 -4.76 -1.40 1.88
C ALA A 35 -4.31 0.05 1.69
N LYS A 36 -4.42 0.85 2.76
CA LYS A 36 -4.07 2.27 2.74
C LYS A 36 -2.65 2.51 3.25
N MET A 37 -1.90 3.36 2.56
CA MET A 37 -0.58 3.80 3.00
C MET A 37 -0.23 5.11 2.31
N GLY A 38 0.57 5.95 2.96
CA GLY A 38 1.09 7.18 2.38
C GLY A 38 0.37 8.46 2.84
N LEU A 39 0.62 9.55 2.13
CA LEU A 39 0.14 10.88 2.46
C LEU A 39 -1.39 10.98 2.33
N ASP A 40 -1.99 10.34 1.33
CA ASP A 40 -3.43 10.31 1.17
C ASP A 40 -4.11 9.56 2.33
N SER A 41 -3.53 8.42 2.75
CA SER A 41 -3.96 7.71 3.95
C SER A 41 -3.91 8.62 5.18
N PHE A 42 -2.83 9.39 5.35
CA PHE A 42 -2.69 10.32 6.47
C PHE A 42 -3.77 11.41 6.44
N LYS A 43 -4.06 12.00 5.28
CA LYS A 43 -5.12 13.03 5.12
C LYS A 43 -6.50 12.51 5.52
N HIS A 44 -6.80 11.24 5.24
CA HIS A 44 -8.11 10.66 5.50
C HIS A 44 -8.24 10.01 6.89
N THR A 45 -7.15 9.49 7.45
CA THR A 45 -7.19 8.63 8.66
C THR A 45 -6.33 9.15 9.82
N GLY A 46 -5.48 10.15 9.58
CA GLY A 46 -4.47 10.61 10.53
C GLY A 46 -3.25 9.69 10.66
N SER A 47 -3.15 8.62 9.86
CA SER A 47 -2.00 7.72 9.85
C SER A 47 -1.45 7.47 8.45
N TYR A 48 -0.12 7.60 8.30
CA TYR A 48 0.61 7.22 7.09
C TYR A 48 0.64 5.70 6.87
N LEU A 49 0.45 4.92 7.94
CA LEU A 49 0.42 3.47 7.93
C LEU A 49 -0.59 2.98 8.97
N PRO A 50 -1.88 2.87 8.61
CA PRO A 50 -2.91 2.34 9.51
C PRO A 50 -2.61 0.91 9.97
N ASN A 51 -3.02 0.56 11.19
CA ASN A 51 -2.83 -0.78 11.74
C ASN A 51 -3.52 -1.85 10.88
N GLN A 52 -4.68 -1.51 10.28
CA GLN A 52 -5.42 -2.40 9.38
C GLN A 52 -4.57 -2.83 8.17
N THR A 53 -3.71 -1.94 7.65
CA THR A 53 -2.79 -2.29 6.55
C THR A 53 -1.76 -3.31 7.02
N ILE A 54 -1.25 -3.16 8.24
CA ILE A 54 -0.30 -4.11 8.81
C ILE A 54 -0.95 -5.47 9.09
N GLU A 55 -2.17 -5.47 9.62
CA GLU A 55 -2.96 -6.69 9.87
C GLU A 55 -3.21 -7.44 8.56
N LEU A 56 -3.68 -6.75 7.52
CA LEU A 56 -3.86 -7.35 6.19
C LEU A 56 -2.57 -7.95 5.63
N LEU A 57 -1.44 -7.23 5.74
CA LEU A 57 -0.14 -7.71 5.28
C LEU A 57 0.35 -8.97 6.02
N GLN A 58 -0.15 -9.24 7.24
CA GLN A 58 0.15 -10.48 7.96
C GLN A 58 -0.71 -11.67 7.51
N GLU A 59 -1.86 -11.42 6.89
CA GLU A 59 -2.79 -12.46 6.45
C GLU A 59 -2.56 -12.91 5.00
N VAL A 60 -1.85 -12.11 4.21
CA VAL A 60 -1.63 -12.38 2.79
C VAL A 60 -0.19 -12.85 2.51
N PRO A 61 0.01 -13.76 1.54
CA PRO A 61 1.34 -14.23 1.14
C PRO A 61 2.17 -13.19 0.37
N ALA A 62 1.53 -12.16 -0.19
CA ALA A 62 2.21 -11.16 -1.02
C ALA A 62 1.46 -9.83 -1.02
N ALA A 63 2.19 -8.75 -1.31
CA ALA A 63 1.64 -7.42 -1.51
C ALA A 63 2.25 -6.73 -2.72
N LEU A 64 1.42 -5.99 -3.45
CA LEU A 64 1.83 -5.12 -4.55
C LEU A 64 1.73 -3.67 -4.11
N PHE A 65 2.86 -2.97 -4.12
CA PHE A 65 2.97 -1.59 -3.64
C PHE A 65 3.30 -0.63 -4.79
N GLY A 66 2.54 0.47 -4.89
CA GLY A 66 2.75 1.52 -5.87
C GLY A 66 3.86 2.49 -5.44
N ALA A 67 3.45 3.66 -4.95
CA ALA A 67 4.37 4.69 -4.48
C ALA A 67 3.79 5.42 -3.26
N ILE A 68 4.62 6.10 -2.47
CA ILE A 68 4.16 7.03 -1.44
C ILE A 68 4.94 8.34 -1.51
N THR A 69 4.30 9.42 -1.09
CA THR A 69 4.91 10.73 -0.95
C THR A 69 5.52 10.86 0.44
N SER A 70 6.81 11.13 0.50
CA SER A 70 7.45 11.57 1.75
C SER A 70 7.22 13.08 1.94
N PRO A 71 6.88 13.56 3.15
CA PRO A 71 6.69 14.98 3.40
C PRO A 71 7.94 15.79 3.03
N LEU A 72 7.74 16.93 2.35
CA LEU A 72 8.83 17.86 2.01
C LEU A 72 9.25 18.73 3.20
N SER A 73 8.33 18.99 4.12
CA SER A 73 8.56 19.71 5.38
C SER A 73 8.63 18.75 6.56
N TYR A 74 9.26 19.19 7.64
CA TYR A 74 9.31 18.42 8.88
C TYR A 74 7.90 18.11 9.41
N ASP A 75 7.62 16.84 9.61
CA ASP A 75 6.41 16.34 10.25
C ASP A 75 6.83 15.39 11.39
N PRO A 76 6.58 15.75 12.68
CA PRO A 76 6.97 14.91 13.81
C PRO A 76 6.24 13.56 13.84
N SER A 77 5.06 13.48 13.23
CA SER A 77 4.24 12.26 13.14
C SER A 77 4.69 11.32 12.02
N TYR A 78 5.51 11.81 11.07
CA TYR A 78 5.96 10.99 9.96
C TYR A 78 7.02 9.97 10.39
N ARG A 79 6.75 8.71 10.06
CA ARG A 79 7.72 7.62 10.04
C ARG A 79 7.54 6.92 8.71
N SER A 80 8.63 6.65 7.99
CA SER A 80 8.55 6.03 6.65
C SER A 80 7.76 4.71 6.70
N PRO A 81 6.58 4.63 6.05
CA PRO A 81 5.77 3.41 6.04
C PRO A 81 6.50 2.22 5.41
N LEU A 82 7.17 2.46 4.28
CA LEU A 82 7.89 1.41 3.56
C LEU A 82 9.06 0.84 4.38
N LEU A 83 9.82 1.70 5.08
CA LEU A 83 10.89 1.23 5.97
C LEU A 83 10.34 0.50 7.20
N HIS A 84 9.17 0.89 7.70
CA HIS A 84 8.49 0.16 8.77
C HIS A 84 8.14 -1.27 8.33
N ILE A 85 7.49 -1.41 7.17
CA ILE A 85 7.11 -2.72 6.60
C ILE A 85 8.35 -3.60 6.39
N ARG A 86 9.40 -3.07 5.75
CA ARG A 86 10.66 -3.81 5.49
C ARG A 86 11.40 -4.30 6.73
N ARG A 87 11.13 -3.71 7.90
CA ARG A 87 11.72 -4.15 9.18
C ARG A 87 10.85 -5.19 9.89
N LYS A 88 9.56 -5.23 9.57
CA LYS A 88 8.57 -6.06 10.25
C LYS A 88 8.37 -7.43 9.60
N PHE A 89 8.50 -7.49 8.27
CA PHE A 89 8.42 -8.70 7.45
C PHE A 89 9.78 -8.97 6.80
#